data_AF-A0A2T7B6X7-F1
#
_entry.id   AF-A0A2T7B6X7-F1
#
_cell.length_a   1.000
_cell.length_b   1.000
_cell.length_c   1.000
_cell.angle_alpha   90.00
_cell.angle_beta   90.00
_cell.angle_gamma   90.00
#
_symmetry.space_group_name_H-M   'P 1'
#
loop_
_entity.id
_entity.type
_entity.pdbx_description
1 polymer ?
#
loop_
_entity_poly.entity_id
_entity_poly.type
_entity_poly.pdbx_seq_one_letter_code
_entity_poly.pdbx_strand_id
1 'polypeptide(L)' 'MRLFNPVALTEVIPGIHDVSGAVELPETHWFFKTQQIPEGSQLTVNDNGEPILVSIDNTENLQAN' A
#
# COMPACT_ATOMS: atom_id res chain seq x y z
N MET A 1 10.47 -7.22 10.41
CA MET A 1 10.14 -6.62 9.09
C MET A 1 8.75 -7.07 8.68
N ARG A 2 8.04 -6.31 7.85
CA ARG A 2 6.77 -6.71 7.23
C ARG A 2 6.92 -6.84 5.72
N LEU A 3 6.09 -7.67 5.10
CA LEU A 3 6.01 -7.77 3.65
C LEU A 3 4.68 -7.20 3.17
N PHE A 4 4.71 -6.45 2.08
CA PHE A 4 3.53 -5.83 1.48
C PHE A 4 3.45 -6.17 0.00
N ASN A 5 2.26 -6.49 -0.48
CA ASN A 5 2.01 -6.75 -1.89
C ASN A 5 1.54 -5.46 -2.58
N PRO A 6 2.36 -4.84 -3.45
CA PRO A 6 2.00 -3.59 -4.11
C PRO A 6 0.89 -3.73 -5.15
N VAL A 7 0.61 -4.95 -5.62
CA VAL A 7 -0.45 -5.23 -6.59
C VAL A 7 -1.79 -5.44 -5.90
N ALA A 8 -1.80 -6.26 -4.85
CA ALA A 8 -3.01 -6.57 -4.08
C ALA A 8 -3.34 -5.50 -3.03
N LEU A 9 -2.38 -4.61 -2.72
CA LEU A 9 -2.46 -3.59 -1.67
C LEU A 9 -2.71 -4.15 -0.26
N THR A 10 -2.09 -5.29 0.04
CA THR A 10 -2.30 -6.03 1.29
C THR A 10 -0.99 -6.46 1.95
N GLU A 11 -1.07 -6.78 3.24
CA GLU A 11 0.04 -7.42 3.94
C GLU A 11 0.25 -8.85 3.44
N VAL A 12 1.51 -9.22 3.28
CA VAL A 12 1.97 -10.56 2.91
C VAL A 12 2.48 -11.25 4.17
N ILE A 13 1.86 -12.38 4.50
CA ILE A 13 2.25 -13.26 5.61
C ILE A 13 3.10 -14.43 5.05
N PRO A 14 4.41 -14.52 5.33
CA PRO A 14 5.26 -15.63 4.90
C PRO A 14 4.72 -16.98 5.36
N GLY A 15 4.78 -17.99 4.49
CA GLY A 15 4.26 -19.33 4.76
C GLY A 15 2.75 -19.49 4.56
N ILE A 16 2.03 -18.38 4.34
CA ILE A 16 0.60 -18.38 3.94
C ILE A 16 0.44 -17.84 2.52
N HIS A 17 1.06 -16.70 2.23
CA HIS A 17 1.00 -16.03 0.94
C HIS A 17 2.28 -16.25 0.13
N ASP A 18 2.18 -16.13 -1.19
CA ASP A 18 3.35 -15.95 -2.05
C ASP A 18 4.04 -14.63 -1.71
N VAL A 19 5.35 -14.67 -1.51
CA VAL A 19 6.18 -13.51 -1.16
C VAL A 19 6.83 -12.88 -2.39
N SER A 20 6.65 -13.47 -3.58
CA SER A 20 7.21 -12.97 -4.83
C SER A 20 6.68 -11.56 -5.14
N GLY A 21 7.60 -10.62 -5.34
CA GLY A 21 7.25 -9.22 -5.62
C GLY A 21 6.75 -8.43 -4.41
N ALA A 22 6.84 -8.98 -3.20
CA ALA A 22 6.53 -8.24 -1.99
C ALA A 22 7.64 -7.23 -1.66
N VAL A 23 7.26 -6.08 -1.10
CA VAL A 23 8.15 -5.04 -0.62
C VAL A 23 8.35 -5.18 0.88
N GLU A 24 9.60 -5.12 1.33
CA GLU A 24 9.95 -5.13 2.75
C GLU A 24 9.74 -3.75 3.38
N LEU A 25 9.03 -3.73 4.50
CA LEU A 25 8.71 -2.51 5.23
C LEU A 25 9.16 -2.63 6.69
N PRO A 26 9.59 -1.51 7.31
CA PRO A 26 9.86 -1.46 8.75
C PRO A 26 8.67 -1.95 9.56
N GLU A 27 8.90 -2.60 10.70
CA GLU A 27 7.79 -3.11 11.54
C GLU A 27 6.82 -2.03 12.02
N THR A 28 7.32 -0.80 12.12
CA THR A 28 6.57 0.40 12.51
C THR A 28 5.72 0.99 11.38
N HIS A 29 5.98 0.60 10.12
CA HIS A 29 5.16 0.95 8.97
C HIS A 29 3.95 0.01 8.94
N TRP A 30 2.96 0.35 9.75
CA TRP A 30 1.64 -0.29 9.71
C TRP A 30 0.64 0.63 9.02
N PHE A 31 -0.01 0.15 7.97
CA PHE A 31 -0.93 0.91 7.10
C PHE A 31 -2.35 0.92 7.67
N PHE A 32 -2.76 -0.18 8.32
CA PHE A 32 -4.06 -0.34 8.98
C PHE A 32 -4.02 0.05 10.47
N LYS A 33 -3.42 1.19 10.82
CA LYS A 33 -3.53 1.72 12.19
C LYS A 33 -4.99 2.07 12.53
N THR A 34 -5.77 2.33 11.49
CA THR A 34 -7.22 2.49 11.52
C THR A 34 -7.88 1.23 10.94
N GLN A 35 -9.08 0.91 11.43
CA GLN A 35 -9.86 -0.24 10.92
C GLN A 35 -10.32 -0.04 9.46
N GLN A 36 -10.35 1.21 8.99
CA GLN A 36 -10.87 1.61 7.70
C GLN A 36 -9.98 2.69 7.09
N ILE A 37 -9.96 2.75 5.75
CA ILE A 37 -9.37 3.87 5.02
C ILE A 37 -10.25 5.10 5.28
N PRO A 38 -9.68 6.27 5.65
CA PRO A 38 -10.45 7.48 5.86
C PRO A 38 -11.30 7.84 4.63
N GLU A 39 -12.49 8.40 4.87
CA GLU A 39 -13.35 8.89 3.80
C GLU A 39 -12.61 9.93 2.94
N GLY A 40 -12.84 9.89 1.62
CA GLY A 40 -12.14 10.76 0.67
C GLY A 40 -10.67 10.42 0.43
N SER A 41 -10.19 9.28 0.94
CA SER A 41 -8.82 8.80 0.70
C SER A 41 -8.80 7.44 0.01
N GLN A 42 -7.72 7.16 -0.70
CA GLN A 42 -7.46 5.88 -1.36
C GLN A 42 -6.05 5.39 -0.99
N LEU A 43 -5.94 4.08 -0.72
CA LEU A 43 -4.65 3.40 -0.59
C LEU A 43 -4.11 3.11 -2.00
N THR A 44 -2.87 3.52 -2.25
CA THR A 44 -2.12 3.23 -3.48
C THR A 44 -0.66 2.95 -3.14
N VAL A 45 0.21 2.80 -4.14
CA VAL A 45 1.65 2.63 -3.98
C VAL A 45 2.42 3.78 -4.61
N ASN A 46 3.58 4.11 -4.02
CA ASN A 46 4.56 5.00 -4.64
C ASN A 46 5.46 4.23 -5.64
N ASP A 47 6.41 4.92 -6.26
CA ASP A 47 7.36 4.34 -7.23
C ASP A 47 8.25 3.22 -6.65
N ASN A 48 8.40 3.17 -5.33
CA ASN A 48 9.13 2.11 -4.63
C ASN A 48 8.24 0.90 -4.28
N GLY A 49 6.95 0.93 -4.64
CA GLY A 49 5.97 -0.09 -4.26
C GLY A 49 5.52 0.00 -2.80
N GLU A 50 5.86 1.08 -2.09
CA GLU A 50 5.47 1.29 -0.70
C GLU A 50 4.05 1.89 -0.64
N PRO A 51 3.22 1.47 0.32
CA PRO A 51 1.84 1.94 0.45
C PRO A 51 1.78 3.41 0.89
N ILE A 52 0.94 4.20 0.21
CA ILE A 52 0.64 5.59 0.54
C ILE A 52 -0.88 5.84 0.49
N LEU A 53 -1.34 6.84 1.25
CA LEU A 53 -2.72 7.33 1.15
C LEU A 53 -2.74 8.61 0.32
N VAL A 54 -3.63 8.66 -0.67
CA VAL A 54 -3.87 9.84 -1.50
C VAL A 54 -5.32 10.30 -1.34
N SER A 55 -5.56 11.60 -1.46
CA SER A 55 -6.92 12.14 -1.50
C SER A 55 -7.55 11.85 -2.87
N ILE A 56 -8.80 11.40 -2.87
CA ILE A 56 -9.57 11.07 -4.09
C ILE A 56 -9.88 12.35 -4.91
N ASP A 57 -9.82 13.52 -4.28
CA ASP A 57 -10.00 14.82 -4.94
C ASP A 57 -8.83 15.17 -5.89
N ASN A 58 -7.72 14.41 -5.85
CA ASN A 58 -6.52 14.63 -6.67
C ASN A 58 -6.31 13.59 -7.79
N THR A 59 -7.30 12.75 -8.09
CA THR A 59 -7.11 11.62 -9.04
C THR A 59 -7.12 12.02 -10.52
N GLU A 60 -7.10 13.31 -10.88
CA GLU A 60 -7.05 13.80 -12.26
C GLU A 60 -5.63 14.09 -12.82
N ASN A 61 -4.52 13.87 -12.09
CA ASN A 61 -3.18 14.30 -12.55
C ASN A 61 -2.07 13.24 -12.62
N LEU A 62 -2.36 11.93 -12.59
CA LEU A 62 -1.34 10.87 -12.74
C LEU A 62 -1.47 10.01 -14.01
N GLN A 63 -2.23 10.44 -15.02
CA GLN A 63 -2.26 9.82 -16.35
C GLN A 63 -2.09 10.85 -17.47
N ALA A 64 -0.91 11.48 -17.57
CA ALA A 64 -0.42 12.05 -18.82
C ALA A 64 1.07 12.42 -18.68
N ASN A 65 1.96 11.53 -19.11
CA ASN A 65 3.19 11.85 -19.84
C ASN A 65 3.81 10.56 -20.41
#